data_AF-A0A1D6LH72-F1
#
_entry.id   AF-A0A1D6LH72-F1
#
_cell.length_a   1.000
_cell.length_b   1.000
_cell.length_c   1.000
_cell.angle_alpha   90.00
_cell.angle_beta   90.00
_cell.angle_gamma   90.00
#
_symmetry.space_group_name_H-M   'P 1'
#
loop_
_entity.id
_entity.type
_entity.pdbx_description
1 polymer ?
#
loop_
_entity_poly.entity_id
_entity_poly.type
_entity_poly.pdbx_seq_one_letter_code
_entity_poly.pdbx_strand_id
1 'polypeptide(L)'
;MAVAPTPSWWLACRASQPRSGTPTSSSPSPSRLAVSRLKGSTLLTEGVVTDGSDEWAIYGGTGEFAMARGVVKRRYLADRDGAGNTDELSMQVFCPVFGSSQQPNKQDSTISVTKIGLWGGEGGSAQDITTTEPPQRLHSLTVRASAAVDSIEFTYTDRGGQRRAAGRWGGLGGNLRTIDLGDAEDVREVSGTYGTFEGATTLTSFRILTSSRTWGPWGVENGTRFCITAPVGSSIVGFYGRATSRLVAALGVYLRRL
;
A
#
# COMPACT_ATOMS: atom_id res chain seq x y z
N MET A 1 18.27 -33.95 14.43
CA MET A 1 17.30 -33.03 15.05
C MET A 1 16.45 -32.46 13.91
N ALA A 2 15.26 -33.01 13.70
CA ALA A 2 14.38 -32.60 12.62
C ALA A 2 13.49 -31.46 13.12
N VAL A 3 13.59 -30.29 12.49
CA VAL A 3 12.66 -29.17 12.72
C VAL A 3 11.38 -29.50 11.97
N ALA A 4 10.29 -29.69 12.71
CA ALA A 4 8.96 -29.88 12.13
C ALA A 4 8.48 -28.57 11.46
N PRO A 5 7.77 -28.63 10.33
CA PRO A 5 7.25 -27.43 9.68
C PRO A 5 6.13 -26.80 10.51
N THR A 6 6.18 -25.47 10.66
CA THR A 6 5.09 -24.66 11.22
C THR A 6 3.84 -24.81 10.35
N PRO A 7 2.66 -25.08 10.92
CA PRO A 7 1.46 -25.26 10.12
C PRO A 7 0.88 -23.90 9.70
N SER A 8 0.86 -23.63 8.40
CA SER A 8 0.15 -22.51 7.80
C SER A 8 -1.34 -22.85 7.70
N TRP A 9 -2.17 -22.23 8.52
CA TRP A 9 -3.63 -22.39 8.46
C TRP A 9 -4.25 -21.20 7.73
N TRP A 10 -5.04 -21.48 6.69
CA TRP A 10 -5.85 -20.50 5.97
C TRP A 10 -7.19 -20.35 6.69
N LEU A 11 -7.50 -19.17 7.24
CA LEU A 11 -8.85 -18.90 7.75
C LEU A 11 -9.77 -18.52 6.59
N ALA A 12 -10.68 -19.42 6.21
CA ALA A 12 -11.77 -19.11 5.29
C ALA A 12 -12.98 -18.61 6.10
N CYS A 13 -13.28 -17.31 6.05
CA CYS A 13 -14.50 -16.78 6.67
C CYS A 13 -15.76 -17.31 5.97
N ARG A 14 -16.57 -18.11 6.67
CA ARG A 14 -17.94 -18.46 6.25
C ARG A 14 -18.92 -17.86 7.29
N ALA A 15 -19.66 -16.81 6.91
CA ALA A 15 -20.61 -16.15 7.79
C ALA A 15 -22.04 -16.72 7.62
N SER A 16 -22.68 -17.08 8.73
CA SER A 16 -24.10 -17.46 8.84
C SER A 16 -24.98 -16.26 9.18
N GLN A 17 -26.22 -16.22 8.65
CA GLN A 17 -27.18 -15.13 8.83
C GLN A 17 -27.97 -15.22 10.16
N PRO A 18 -28.29 -14.09 10.83
CA PRO A 18 -29.41 -14.00 11.76
C PRO A 18 -30.67 -13.41 11.09
N ARG A 19 -31.85 -13.90 11.54
CA ARG A 19 -33.19 -13.52 11.07
C ARG A 19 -33.56 -12.05 11.35
N SER A 20 -34.39 -11.52 10.46
CA SER A 20 -34.85 -10.13 10.31
C SER A 20 -35.61 -9.53 11.51
N GLY A 21 -35.27 -8.28 11.87
CA GLY A 21 -36.11 -7.34 12.62
C GLY A 21 -36.05 -5.96 11.96
N THR A 22 -37.20 -5.29 11.84
CA THR A 22 -37.46 -4.03 11.10
C THR A 22 -36.76 -2.79 11.68
N PRO A 23 -36.30 -1.81 10.87
CA PRO A 23 -35.59 -0.62 11.38
C PRO A 23 -36.49 0.60 11.54
N THR A 24 -36.25 1.42 12.58
CA THR A 24 -36.74 2.81 12.69
C THR A 24 -35.60 3.81 12.90
N SER A 25 -35.64 4.84 12.04
CA SER A 25 -35.10 6.21 12.08
C SER A 25 -33.66 6.57 12.54
N SER A 26 -32.94 7.14 11.56
CA SER A 26 -32.03 8.29 11.63
C SER A 26 -30.77 8.23 12.51
N SER A 27 -29.70 7.72 11.91
CA SER A 27 -28.28 8.03 12.17
C SER A 27 -27.51 7.72 10.88
N PRO A 28 -26.42 8.42 10.53
CA PRO A 28 -25.62 8.07 9.35
C PRO A 28 -25.11 6.66 9.55
N SER A 29 -25.60 5.74 8.72
CA SER A 29 -25.33 4.32 8.87
C SER A 29 -23.87 4.06 8.52
N PRO A 30 -23.10 3.30 9.32
CA PRO A 30 -21.85 2.74 8.81
C PRO A 30 -22.21 1.95 7.55
N SER A 31 -21.51 2.24 6.45
CA SER A 31 -21.73 1.58 5.16
C SER A 31 -21.59 0.07 5.36
N ARG A 32 -22.75 -0.59 5.40
CA ARG A 32 -22.83 -2.03 5.63
C ARG A 32 -22.30 -2.70 4.37
N LEU A 33 -21.04 -3.12 4.38
CA LEU A 33 -20.47 -3.89 3.27
C LEU A 33 -21.34 -5.13 3.05
N ALA A 34 -21.84 -5.29 1.83
CA ALA A 34 -22.62 -6.48 1.47
C ALA A 34 -21.72 -7.71 1.61
N VAL A 35 -22.15 -8.69 2.42
CA VAL A 35 -21.40 -9.93 2.73
C VAL A 35 -21.00 -10.70 1.46
N SER A 36 -21.74 -10.54 0.36
CA SER A 36 -21.43 -11.13 -0.94
C SER A 36 -20.14 -10.58 -1.58
N ARG A 37 -19.73 -9.34 -1.27
CA ARG A 37 -18.49 -8.72 -1.81
C ARG A 37 -17.22 -9.22 -1.13
N LEU A 38 -17.33 -9.85 0.05
CA LEU A 38 -16.19 -10.32 0.82
C LEU A 38 -15.74 -11.74 0.45
N LYS A 39 -16.54 -12.46 -0.35
CA LYS A 39 -16.30 -13.86 -0.66
C LYS A 39 -15.03 -14.02 -1.50
N GLY A 40 -14.02 -14.68 -0.93
CA GLY A 40 -12.72 -14.94 -1.58
C GLY A 40 -11.60 -13.94 -1.23
N SER A 41 -11.89 -12.90 -0.45
CA SER A 41 -10.86 -12.00 0.09
C SER A 41 -10.21 -12.62 1.33
N THR A 42 -8.90 -12.43 1.51
CA THR A 42 -8.13 -12.92 2.67
C THR A 42 -7.45 -11.76 3.39
N LEU A 43 -7.09 -11.95 4.66
CA LEU A 43 -6.34 -10.98 5.46
C LEU A 43 -4.97 -11.54 5.80
N LEU A 44 -3.96 -10.66 5.80
CA LEU A 44 -2.63 -10.96 6.32
C LEU A 44 -2.55 -10.46 7.76
N THR A 45 -2.41 -11.40 8.69
CA THR A 45 -2.27 -11.16 10.13
C THR A 45 -0.96 -11.72 10.63
N GLU A 46 -0.24 -10.99 11.47
CA GLU A 46 0.98 -11.45 12.13
C GLU A 46 0.80 -11.34 13.66
N GLY A 47 1.10 -12.41 14.39
CA GLY A 47 0.95 -12.49 15.86
C GLY A 47 1.21 -13.91 16.40
N VAL A 48 1.65 -14.02 17.66
CA VAL A 48 1.91 -15.29 18.35
C VAL A 48 0.67 -15.69 19.15
N VAL A 49 0.20 -16.94 19.01
CA VAL A 49 -0.84 -17.50 19.88
C VAL A 49 -0.22 -17.78 21.25
N THR A 50 -0.36 -16.84 22.17
CA THR A 50 -0.18 -17.08 23.61
C THR A 50 -1.53 -17.01 24.28
N ASP A 51 -1.76 -17.85 25.28
CA ASP A 51 -2.95 -17.83 26.13
C ASP A 51 -3.07 -16.45 26.81
N GLY A 52 -3.77 -15.50 26.18
CA GLY A 52 -3.96 -14.13 26.65
C GLY A 52 -3.52 -12.99 25.73
N SER A 53 -3.07 -13.25 24.48
CA SER A 53 -2.90 -12.17 23.48
C SER A 53 -4.18 -11.96 22.69
N ASP A 54 -4.97 -10.96 23.10
CA ASP A 54 -6.30 -10.69 22.56
C ASP A 54 -6.29 -9.77 21.33
N GLU A 55 -5.12 -9.32 20.83
CA GLU A 55 -5.01 -8.36 19.73
C GLU A 55 -3.97 -8.77 18.66
N TRP A 56 -4.31 -8.55 17.39
CA TRP A 56 -3.51 -8.91 16.22
C TRP A 56 -3.46 -7.75 15.25
N ALA A 57 -2.30 -7.49 14.65
CA ALA A 57 -2.20 -6.45 13.63
C ALA A 57 -2.50 -6.98 12.23
N ILE A 58 -3.21 -6.17 11.45
CA ILE A 58 -3.49 -6.39 10.04
C ILE A 58 -2.62 -5.45 9.23
N TYR A 59 -1.86 -6.00 8.29
CA TYR A 59 -0.96 -5.23 7.42
C TYR A 59 -1.31 -5.34 5.94
N GLY A 60 -2.38 -6.05 5.58
CA GLY A 60 -2.88 -6.16 4.21
C GLY A 60 -3.75 -7.39 4.03
N GLY A 61 -3.90 -7.85 2.80
CA GLY A 61 -4.75 -8.99 2.45
C GLY A 61 -4.83 -9.23 0.95
N THR A 62 -5.92 -9.86 0.50
CA THR A 62 -6.26 -10.00 -0.92
C THR A 62 -7.66 -9.44 -1.20
N GLY A 63 -7.94 -9.13 -2.47
CA GLY A 63 -9.25 -8.60 -2.88
C GLY A 63 -9.55 -7.24 -2.24
N GLU A 64 -10.73 -7.11 -1.63
CA GLU A 64 -11.19 -5.88 -0.96
C GLU A 64 -10.33 -5.51 0.26
N PHE A 65 -9.58 -6.48 0.81
CA PHE A 65 -8.70 -6.29 1.95
C PHE A 65 -7.23 -6.11 1.59
N ALA A 66 -6.90 -5.95 0.30
CA ALA A 66 -5.51 -5.78 -0.14
C ALA A 66 -4.78 -4.65 0.61
N MET A 67 -5.50 -3.58 0.95
CA MET A 67 -4.99 -2.42 1.68
C MET A 67 -5.48 -2.33 3.13
N ALA A 68 -6.01 -3.42 3.67
CA ALA A 68 -6.52 -3.47 5.03
C ALA A 68 -5.40 -3.17 6.02
N ARG A 69 -5.57 -2.12 6.83
CA ARG A 69 -4.73 -1.87 8.01
C ARG A 69 -5.63 -1.76 9.22
N GLY A 70 -5.24 -2.40 10.32
CA GLY A 70 -6.11 -2.46 11.48
C GLY A 70 -5.64 -3.38 12.58
N VAL A 71 -6.53 -3.60 13.54
CA VAL A 71 -6.34 -4.55 14.64
C VAL A 71 -7.53 -5.52 14.64
N VAL A 72 -7.22 -6.80 14.82
CA VAL A 72 -8.20 -7.84 15.10
C VAL A 72 -8.14 -8.13 16.59
N LYS A 73 -9.28 -8.18 17.27
CA LYS A 73 -9.39 -8.64 18.65
C LYS A 73 -10.15 -9.95 18.72
N ARG A 74 -9.62 -10.92 19.47
CA ARG A 74 -10.30 -12.18 19.76
C ARG A 74 -10.87 -12.11 21.17
N ARG A 75 -12.18 -12.36 21.32
CA ARG A 75 -12.81 -12.48 22.63
C ARG A 75 -13.34 -13.90 22.81
N TYR A 76 -12.97 -14.49 23.93
CA TYR A 76 -13.51 -15.77 24.35
C TYR A 76 -14.88 -15.58 25.00
N LEU A 77 -15.93 -16.12 24.37
CA LEU A 77 -17.25 -16.19 24.99
C LEU A 77 -17.38 -17.57 25.64
N ALA A 78 -17.21 -17.61 26.97
CA ALA A 78 -17.50 -18.81 27.74
C ALA A 78 -19.01 -19.06 27.66
N ASP A 79 -19.40 -20.13 26.97
CA ASP A 79 -20.80 -20.54 26.93
C ASP A 79 -21.19 -21.14 28.29
N ARG A 80 -22.39 -20.80 28.78
CA ARG A 80 -22.86 -21.25 30.10
C ARG A 80 -23.32 -22.71 30.09
N ASP A 81 -23.47 -23.33 28.91
CA ASP A 81 -24.03 -24.67 28.75
C ASP A 81 -23.12 -25.69 28.01
N GLY A 82 -21.80 -25.45 27.98
CA GLY A 82 -20.83 -26.49 27.58
C GLY A 82 -20.89 -26.97 26.13
N ALA A 83 -21.62 -26.26 25.25
CA ALA A 83 -21.79 -26.62 23.85
C ALA A 83 -21.04 -25.65 22.92
N GLY A 84 -19.72 -25.63 23.05
CA GLY A 84 -18.81 -25.08 22.05
C GLY A 84 -18.25 -23.69 22.36
N ASN A 85 -16.93 -23.57 22.24
CA ASN A 85 -16.23 -22.29 22.29
C ASN A 85 -16.58 -21.47 21.06
N THR A 86 -17.34 -20.39 21.25
CA THR A 86 -17.54 -19.39 20.19
C THR A 86 -16.49 -18.30 20.38
N ASP A 87 -15.56 -18.21 19.42
CA ASP A 87 -14.61 -17.12 19.33
C ASP A 87 -15.27 -15.92 18.65
N GLU A 88 -15.37 -14.79 19.33
CA GLU A 88 -15.81 -13.53 18.72
C GLU A 88 -14.59 -12.80 18.16
N LEU A 89 -14.63 -12.48 16.86
CA LEU A 89 -13.57 -11.76 16.17
C LEU A 89 -14.04 -10.34 15.84
N SER A 90 -13.49 -9.35 16.54
CA SER A 90 -13.76 -7.93 16.27
C SER A 90 -12.62 -7.35 15.44
N MET A 91 -12.89 -6.91 14.20
CA MET A 91 -11.90 -6.29 13.33
C MET A 91 -12.25 -4.83 13.08
N GLN A 92 -11.30 -3.93 13.36
CA GLN A 92 -11.40 -2.53 12.93
C GLN A 92 -10.40 -2.30 11.82
N VAL A 93 -10.91 -2.19 10.59
CA VAL A 93 -10.08 -2.14 9.39
C VAL A 93 -10.37 -0.84 8.65
N PHE A 94 -9.33 -0.05 8.39
CA PHE A 94 -9.41 1.02 7.42
C PHE A 94 -9.14 0.44 6.04
N CYS A 95 -10.19 0.35 5.22
CA CYS A 95 -10.07 0.11 3.80
C CYS A 95 -10.39 1.44 3.11
N PRO A 96 -9.44 2.11 2.44
CA PRO A 96 -9.78 3.22 1.56
C PRO A 96 -10.65 2.66 0.42
N VAL A 97 -11.96 2.76 0.58
CA VAL A 97 -12.93 2.38 -0.45
C VAL A 97 -12.75 3.38 -1.58
N PHE A 98 -12.20 2.93 -2.71
CA PHE A 98 -12.28 3.70 -3.94
C PHE A 98 -13.76 3.84 -4.31
N GLY A 99 -14.22 5.08 -4.28
CA GLY A 99 -15.62 5.45 -4.39
C GLY A 99 -16.32 4.72 -5.53
N SER A 100 -17.50 4.22 -5.19
CA SER A 100 -18.56 3.78 -6.09
C SER A 100 -18.70 4.70 -7.30
N SER A 101 -18.79 4.07 -8.47
CA SER A 101 -19.30 4.62 -9.72
C SER A 101 -20.47 5.59 -9.51
N GLN A 102 -20.21 6.89 -9.63
CA GLN A 102 -21.25 7.85 -10.00
C GLN A 102 -21.18 8.03 -11.51
N GLN A 103 -22.16 7.47 -12.23
CA GLN A 103 -22.47 7.95 -13.58
C GLN A 103 -23.18 9.29 -13.45
N PRO A 104 -22.80 10.30 -14.27
CA PRO A 104 -23.53 10.46 -15.52
C PRO A 104 -22.65 10.81 -16.74
N ASN A 105 -23.03 10.18 -17.85
CA ASN A 105 -22.94 10.61 -19.26
C ASN A 105 -21.58 10.85 -19.98
N LYS A 106 -21.48 10.15 -21.12
CA LYS A 106 -20.63 10.32 -22.31
C LYS A 106 -19.11 10.14 -22.13
N GLN A 107 -18.68 8.93 -22.46
CA GLN A 107 -17.49 8.63 -23.29
C GLN A 107 -16.25 9.53 -23.08
N ASP A 108 -15.62 9.42 -21.92
CA ASP A 108 -14.15 9.42 -21.88
C ASP A 108 -13.74 8.29 -20.93
N SER A 109 -13.16 7.23 -21.48
CA SER A 109 -12.46 6.19 -20.72
C SER A 109 -11.21 6.82 -20.11
N THR A 110 -11.43 7.64 -19.08
CA THR A 110 -10.39 8.29 -18.29
C THR A 110 -9.66 7.21 -17.51
N ILE A 111 -8.44 6.90 -17.95
CA ILE A 111 -7.51 6.10 -17.16
C ILE A 111 -7.18 6.92 -15.91
N SER A 112 -7.92 6.67 -14.83
CA SER A 112 -7.72 7.33 -13.54
C SER A 112 -6.49 6.73 -12.86
N VAL A 113 -5.48 7.55 -12.67
CA VAL A 113 -4.30 7.19 -11.88
C VAL A 113 -4.58 7.53 -10.42
N THR A 114 -4.31 6.57 -9.53
CA THR A 114 -4.54 6.69 -8.09
C THR A 114 -3.25 7.08 -7.38
N LYS A 115 -3.32 8.04 -6.45
CA LYS A 115 -2.19 8.40 -5.59
C LYS A 115 -2.27 7.66 -4.26
N ILE A 116 -1.21 6.95 -3.88
CA ILE A 116 -1.10 6.28 -2.58
C ILE A 116 0.18 6.74 -1.88
N GLY A 117 0.04 7.08 -0.60
CA GLY A 117 1.10 7.66 0.22
C GLY A 117 0.58 8.86 1.03
N LEU A 118 1.44 9.70 1.60
CA LEU A 118 2.91 9.70 1.52
C LEU A 118 3.53 8.91 2.69
N TRP A 119 4.72 8.34 2.50
CA TRP A 119 5.55 7.77 3.56
C TRP A 119 6.81 8.61 3.72
N GLY A 120 7.06 9.12 4.93
CA GLY A 120 8.19 9.99 5.23
C GLY A 120 7.83 11.14 6.17
N GLY A 121 8.64 12.20 6.14
CA GLY A 121 8.46 13.39 6.94
C GLY A 121 7.81 14.56 6.20
N GLU A 122 7.52 15.61 6.96
CA GLU A 122 6.89 16.85 6.46
C GLU A 122 7.90 17.85 5.89
N GLY A 123 9.19 17.54 5.91
CA GLY A 123 10.25 18.43 5.41
C GLY A 123 10.16 18.74 3.92
N GLY A 124 10.80 19.84 3.50
CA GLY A 124 10.93 20.22 2.10
C GLY A 124 9.64 20.76 1.45
N SER A 125 9.65 20.81 0.12
CA SER A 125 8.51 21.25 -0.70
C SER A 125 7.82 20.06 -1.35
N ALA A 126 6.51 20.19 -1.59
CA ALA A 126 5.75 19.19 -2.35
C ALA A 126 6.31 19.08 -3.77
N GLN A 127 6.48 17.84 -4.21
CA GLN A 127 6.98 17.48 -5.52
C GLN A 127 5.93 16.62 -6.21
N ASP A 128 5.50 17.03 -7.38
CA ASP A 128 4.47 16.31 -8.12
C ASP A 128 4.63 16.52 -9.62
N ILE A 129 4.18 15.54 -10.39
CA ILE A 129 4.05 15.65 -11.83
C ILE A 129 2.75 16.39 -12.15
N THR A 130 2.76 17.24 -13.16
CA THR A 130 1.61 18.07 -13.53
C THR A 130 0.41 17.19 -13.91
N THR A 131 -0.71 17.36 -13.21
CA THR A 131 -1.88 16.49 -13.28
C THR A 131 -2.62 16.52 -14.61
N THR A 132 -2.32 17.47 -15.50
CA THR A 132 -2.92 17.55 -16.84
C THR A 132 -2.56 16.33 -17.70
N GLU A 133 -1.41 15.72 -17.47
CA GLU A 133 -0.89 14.59 -18.26
C GLU A 133 -0.43 13.46 -17.33
N PRO A 134 -1.38 12.64 -16.81
CA PRO A 134 -1.07 11.64 -15.79
C PRO A 134 -0.17 10.53 -16.35
N PRO A 135 0.70 9.94 -15.52
CA PRO A 135 1.66 8.96 -15.96
C PRO A 135 0.95 7.67 -16.38
N GLN A 136 1.36 7.16 -17.53
CA GLN A 136 0.88 5.90 -18.08
C GLN A 136 1.89 4.79 -17.83
N ARG A 137 3.16 4.99 -18.12
CA ARG A 137 4.16 3.92 -17.96
C ARG A 137 5.48 4.49 -17.47
N LEU A 138 6.02 3.91 -16.40
CA LEU A 138 7.37 4.22 -15.94
C LEU A 138 8.39 3.56 -16.90
N HIS A 139 9.40 4.30 -17.31
CA HIS A 139 10.46 3.82 -18.21
C HIS A 139 11.80 3.68 -17.51
N SER A 140 12.18 4.67 -16.72
CA SER A 140 13.44 4.64 -15.98
C SER A 140 13.28 5.30 -14.64
N LEU A 141 14.12 4.88 -13.70
CA LEU A 141 14.20 5.45 -12.36
C LEU A 141 15.66 5.59 -11.97
N THR A 142 16.02 6.80 -11.60
CA THR A 142 17.32 7.19 -11.11
C THR A 142 17.20 7.56 -9.65
N VAL A 143 17.93 6.86 -8.79
CA VAL A 143 17.97 7.10 -7.35
C VAL A 143 19.40 7.45 -6.96
N ARG A 144 19.55 8.51 -6.16
CA ARG A 144 20.80 8.81 -5.44
C ARG A 144 20.61 8.49 -3.98
N ALA A 145 21.50 7.66 -3.43
CA ALA A 145 21.43 7.32 -2.01
C ALA A 145 22.80 6.97 -1.43
N SER A 146 22.95 7.21 -0.13
CA SER A 146 24.06 6.73 0.70
C SER A 146 23.53 6.24 2.05
N ALA A 147 23.57 7.09 3.09
CA ALA A 147 22.96 6.82 4.39
C ALA A 147 21.45 7.12 4.41
N ALA A 148 20.97 7.95 3.48
CA ALA A 148 19.57 8.25 3.21
C ALA A 148 19.35 8.36 1.69
N VAL A 149 18.10 8.55 1.27
CA VAL A 149 17.77 8.80 -0.14
C VAL A 149 17.92 10.28 -0.44
N ASP A 150 19.00 10.62 -1.16
CA ASP A 150 19.34 11.98 -1.56
C ASP A 150 18.37 12.52 -2.62
N SER A 151 18.09 11.73 -3.66
CA SER A 151 17.14 12.14 -4.69
C SER A 151 16.54 11.02 -5.52
N ILE A 152 15.40 11.35 -6.14
CA ILE A 152 14.69 10.51 -7.11
C ILE A 152 14.42 11.33 -8.38
N GLU A 153 14.63 10.71 -9.53
CA GLU A 153 14.33 11.21 -10.86
C GLU A 153 13.81 10.04 -11.71
N PHE A 154 12.85 10.28 -12.60
CA PHE A 154 12.30 9.19 -13.42
C PHE A 154 11.78 9.69 -14.76
N THR A 155 11.71 8.78 -15.74
CA THR A 155 11.05 9.03 -17.02
C THR A 155 9.81 8.17 -17.16
N TYR A 156 8.78 8.72 -17.80
CA TYR A 156 7.50 8.04 -17.98
C TYR A 156 6.84 8.44 -19.31
N THR A 157 5.91 7.64 -19.81
CA THR A 157 5.01 8.04 -20.90
C THR A 157 3.73 8.61 -20.30
N ASP A 158 3.25 9.75 -20.80
CA ASP A 158 1.98 10.36 -20.39
C ASP A 158 0.77 9.83 -21.18
N ARG A 159 -0.42 10.37 -20.90
CA ARG A 159 -1.67 9.97 -21.58
C ARG A 159 -1.62 10.24 -23.08
N GLY A 160 -0.95 11.31 -23.49
CA GLY A 160 -0.69 11.65 -24.90
C GLY A 160 0.35 10.79 -25.60
N GLY A 161 0.94 9.80 -24.92
CA GLY A 161 1.99 8.94 -25.48
C GLY A 161 3.38 9.60 -25.51
N GLN A 162 3.52 10.80 -24.96
CA GLN A 162 4.80 11.51 -24.94
C GLN A 162 5.68 11.04 -23.79
N ARG A 163 6.99 10.94 -24.05
CA ARG A 163 7.97 10.66 -23.00
C ARG A 163 8.28 11.93 -22.21
N ARG A 164 8.10 11.86 -20.89
CA ARG A 164 8.31 12.93 -19.92
C ARG A 164 9.41 12.53 -18.94
N ALA A 165 10.03 13.54 -18.33
CA ALA A 165 10.94 13.38 -17.21
C ALA A 165 10.37 14.14 -16.00
N ALA A 166 10.56 13.56 -14.81
CA ALA A 166 10.17 14.16 -13.55
C ALA A 166 11.33 14.09 -12.56
N GLY A 167 11.48 15.15 -11.76
CA GLY A 167 12.64 15.36 -10.92
C GLY A 167 13.76 16.09 -11.66
N ARG A 168 14.96 16.14 -11.10
CA ARG A 168 15.39 15.53 -9.84
C ARG A 168 14.75 16.15 -8.60
N TRP A 169 14.15 15.32 -7.75
CA TRP A 169 13.63 15.73 -6.44
C TRP A 169 14.64 15.37 -5.35
N GLY A 170 15.23 16.38 -4.73
CA GLY A 170 16.30 16.20 -3.72
C GLY A 170 17.66 16.69 -4.20
N GLY A 171 18.72 16.21 -3.54
CA GLY A 171 20.09 16.68 -3.72
C GLY A 171 20.95 15.88 -4.69
N LEU A 172 22.21 16.32 -4.79
CA LEU A 172 23.28 15.70 -5.59
C LEU A 172 24.18 14.74 -4.78
N GLY A 173 23.87 14.52 -3.51
CA GLY A 173 24.63 13.58 -2.66
C GLY A 173 24.42 12.13 -3.06
N GLY A 174 25.01 11.21 -2.31
CA GLY A 174 24.87 9.77 -2.52
C GLY A 174 25.41 9.23 -3.85
N ASN A 175 25.32 7.91 -4.00
CA ASN A 175 25.71 7.20 -5.22
C ASN A 175 24.54 7.14 -6.20
N LEU A 176 24.79 7.50 -7.45
CA LEU A 176 23.81 7.43 -8.53
C LEU A 176 23.59 5.98 -8.97
N ARG A 177 22.33 5.56 -9.01
CA ARG A 177 21.90 4.28 -9.60
C ARG A 177 20.72 4.55 -10.52
N THR A 178 20.82 4.11 -11.77
CA THR A 178 19.75 4.21 -12.75
C THR A 178 19.30 2.81 -13.14
N ILE A 179 17.99 2.62 -13.20
CA ILE A 179 17.34 1.43 -13.74
C ILE A 179 16.54 1.81 -14.98
N ASP A 180 16.67 1.00 -16.02
CA ASP A 180 15.88 1.08 -17.24
C ASP A 180 14.94 -0.14 -17.27
N LEU A 181 13.64 0.13 -17.31
CA LEU A 181 12.60 -0.90 -17.34
C LEU A 181 12.37 -1.35 -18.77
N GLY A 182 12.40 -2.67 -18.98
CA GLY A 182 12.07 -3.25 -20.29
C GLY A 182 10.63 -2.94 -20.72
N ASP A 183 10.35 -2.98 -22.03
CA ASP A 183 9.05 -2.54 -22.60
C ASP A 183 7.82 -3.18 -21.93
N ALA A 184 7.93 -4.45 -21.54
CA ALA A 184 6.91 -5.23 -20.83
C ALA A 184 7.16 -5.39 -19.31
N GLU A 185 8.12 -4.66 -18.75
CA GLU A 185 8.46 -4.71 -17.33
C GLU A 185 7.58 -3.73 -16.53
N ASP A 186 6.76 -4.27 -15.64
CA ASP A 186 5.87 -3.50 -14.78
C ASP A 186 6.44 -3.41 -13.36
N VAL A 187 6.20 -2.29 -12.69
CA VAL A 187 6.52 -2.14 -11.27
C VAL A 187 5.38 -2.69 -10.42
N ARG A 188 5.68 -3.73 -9.64
CA ARG A 188 4.72 -4.48 -8.83
C ARG A 188 4.72 -4.05 -7.38
N GLU A 189 5.85 -3.59 -6.86
CA GLU A 189 5.93 -3.10 -5.49
C GLU A 189 6.96 -2.00 -5.35
N VAL A 190 6.66 -1.05 -4.48
CA VAL A 190 7.61 -0.07 -3.95
C VAL A 190 7.67 -0.25 -2.44
N SER A 191 8.87 -0.38 -1.89
CA SER A 191 9.08 -0.54 -0.45
C SER A 191 10.34 0.20 0.01
N GLY A 192 10.49 0.36 1.33
CA GLY A 192 11.65 1.04 1.91
C GLY A 192 11.40 1.41 3.36
N THR A 193 12.21 2.33 3.87
CA THR A 193 12.13 2.85 5.23
C THR A 193 12.21 4.37 5.25
N TYR A 194 11.59 4.98 6.24
CA TYR A 194 11.76 6.38 6.57
C TYR A 194 11.97 6.56 8.07
N GLY A 195 12.75 7.55 8.46
CA GLY A 195 13.12 7.76 9.85
C GLY A 195 13.95 9.02 10.04
N THR A 196 14.37 9.25 11.28
CA THR A 196 15.19 10.42 11.63
C THR A 196 16.59 10.29 11.03
N PHE A 197 16.98 11.27 10.23
CA PHE A 197 18.32 11.44 9.69
C PHE A 197 18.67 12.93 9.75
N GLU A 198 19.83 13.26 10.33
CA GLU A 198 20.27 14.66 10.54
C GLU A 198 19.19 15.57 11.20
N GLY A 199 18.40 15.00 12.11
CA GLY A 199 17.37 15.73 12.86
C GLY A 199 16.04 15.92 12.14
N ALA A 200 15.86 15.38 10.93
CA ALA A 200 14.61 15.42 10.18
C ALA A 200 14.13 14.01 9.80
N THR A 201 12.82 13.79 9.74
CA THR A 201 12.26 12.55 9.19
C THR A 201 12.39 12.56 7.67
N THR A 202 13.12 11.59 7.12
CA THR A 202 13.41 11.48 5.69
C THR A 202 13.28 10.04 5.21
N LEU A 203 13.20 9.84 3.89
CA LEU A 203 13.32 8.52 3.29
C LEU A 203 14.76 8.01 3.46
N THR A 204 14.94 6.91 4.19
CA THR A 204 16.25 6.35 4.54
C THR A 204 16.65 5.21 3.60
N SER A 205 15.68 4.46 3.07
CA SER A 205 15.90 3.47 2.03
C SER A 205 14.77 3.39 1.02
N PHE A 206 15.10 2.89 -0.17
CA PHE A 206 14.15 2.70 -1.26
C PHE A 206 14.46 1.44 -2.07
N ARG A 207 13.42 0.68 -2.39
CA ARG A 207 13.46 -0.60 -3.12
C ARG A 207 12.27 -0.67 -4.08
N ILE A 208 12.50 -1.30 -5.24
CA ILE A 208 11.45 -1.60 -6.20
C ILE A 208 11.47 -3.07 -6.59
N LEU A 209 10.30 -3.68 -6.69
CA LEU A 209 10.11 -4.99 -7.29
C LEU A 209 9.36 -4.83 -8.60
N THR A 210 9.92 -5.37 -9.67
CA THR A 210 9.28 -5.42 -10.99
C THR A 210 8.81 -6.83 -11.31
N SER A 211 8.11 -7.00 -12.42
CA SER A 211 7.78 -8.33 -12.96
C SER A 211 9.03 -9.17 -13.31
N SER A 212 10.20 -8.55 -13.42
CA SER A 212 11.44 -9.24 -13.81
C SER A 212 12.38 -9.49 -12.63
N ARG A 213 12.61 -8.49 -11.78
CA ARG A 213 13.59 -8.60 -10.67
C ARG A 213 13.34 -7.57 -9.57
N THR A 214 14.12 -7.65 -8.51
CA THR A 214 14.19 -6.60 -7.48
C THR A 214 15.38 -5.67 -7.73
N TRP A 215 15.17 -4.37 -7.48
CA TRP A 215 16.18 -3.32 -7.48
C TRP A 215 16.30 -2.67 -6.10
N GLY A 216 17.54 -2.42 -5.66
CA GLY A 216 17.85 -1.93 -4.32
C GLY A 216 18.03 -3.05 -3.29
N PRO A 217 17.90 -2.75 -1.97
CA PRO A 217 17.60 -1.43 -1.42
C PRO A 217 18.75 -0.45 -1.67
N TRP A 218 18.40 0.81 -1.92
CA TRP A 218 19.34 1.93 -1.95
C TRP A 218 19.13 2.79 -0.72
N GLY A 219 20.22 3.24 -0.11
CA GLY A 219 20.18 3.87 1.21
C GLY A 219 20.46 2.86 2.32
N VAL A 220 20.15 3.23 3.56
CA VAL A 220 20.27 2.35 4.73
C VAL A 220 18.89 2.13 5.32
N GLU A 221 18.48 0.87 5.43
CA GLU A 221 17.21 0.50 6.04
C GLU A 221 17.22 0.84 7.53
N ASN A 222 16.59 1.95 7.90
CA ASN A 222 16.50 2.45 9.27
C ASN A 222 15.20 3.23 9.48
N GLY A 223 14.49 2.95 10.58
CA GLY A 223 13.22 3.59 10.91
C GLY A 223 12.00 2.74 10.52
N THR A 224 10.90 3.41 10.19
CA THR A 224 9.61 2.79 9.89
C THR A 224 9.58 2.26 8.46
N ARG A 225 9.28 0.97 8.31
CA ARG A 225 9.11 0.34 6.99
C ARG A 225 7.78 0.72 6.34
N PHE A 226 7.80 0.95 5.04
CA PHE A 226 6.62 1.01 4.19
C PHE A 226 6.73 0.03 3.02
N CYS A 227 5.58 -0.40 2.52
CA CYS A 227 5.46 -1.30 1.39
C CYS A 227 4.11 -1.06 0.72
N ILE A 228 4.11 -0.91 -0.60
CA ILE A 228 2.91 -0.84 -1.42
C ILE A 228 3.05 -1.78 -2.61
N THR A 229 2.17 -2.77 -2.66
CA THR A 229 2.08 -3.73 -3.76
C THR A 229 0.93 -3.32 -4.67
N ALA A 230 1.19 -3.23 -5.98
CA ALA A 230 0.17 -2.96 -6.97
C ALA A 230 -0.84 -4.12 -7.01
N PRO A 231 -2.16 -3.84 -6.98
CA PRO A 231 -3.16 -4.87 -7.17
C PRO A 231 -2.98 -5.62 -8.50
N VAL A 232 -3.51 -6.83 -8.58
CA VAL A 232 -3.53 -7.60 -9.83
C VAL A 232 -4.18 -6.77 -10.95
N GLY A 233 -3.54 -6.72 -12.12
CA GLY A 233 -3.97 -5.89 -13.23
C GLY A 233 -3.66 -4.40 -13.05
N SER A 234 -2.74 -4.03 -12.16
CA SER A 234 -2.23 -2.66 -12.00
C SER A 234 -0.70 -2.62 -11.98
N SER A 235 -0.15 -1.43 -12.20
CA SER A 235 1.28 -1.13 -12.07
C SER A 235 1.48 0.20 -11.36
N ILE A 236 2.61 0.32 -10.66
CA ILE A 236 3.12 1.63 -10.24
C ILE A 236 3.76 2.28 -11.47
N VAL A 237 3.40 3.53 -11.76
CA VAL A 237 3.73 4.22 -13.03
C VAL A 237 4.45 5.54 -12.83
N GLY A 238 4.64 5.97 -11.59
CA GLY A 238 5.33 7.20 -11.25
C GLY A 238 5.30 7.45 -9.75
N PHE A 239 5.87 8.59 -9.37
CA PHE A 239 6.00 9.00 -7.98
C PHE A 239 5.50 10.42 -7.78
N TYR A 240 5.25 10.77 -6.53
CA TYR A 240 5.12 12.14 -6.03
C TYR A 240 5.71 12.17 -4.63
N GLY A 241 5.94 13.33 -4.03
CA GLY A 241 6.64 13.34 -2.76
C GLY A 241 6.82 14.70 -2.13
N ARG A 242 7.75 14.74 -1.20
CA ARG A 242 8.33 15.95 -0.64
C ARG A 242 9.84 15.83 -0.68
N ALA A 243 10.51 16.90 -1.08
CA ALA A 243 11.97 16.92 -1.12
C ALA A 243 12.51 18.25 -0.63
N THR A 244 13.62 18.17 0.08
CA THR A 244 14.47 19.32 0.41
C THR A 244 15.48 19.54 -0.73
N SER A 245 16.38 20.51 -0.58
CA SER A 245 17.52 20.66 -1.50
C SER A 245 18.55 19.53 -1.40
N ARG A 246 18.45 18.64 -0.39
CA ARG A 246 19.45 17.57 -0.14
C ARG A 246 18.87 16.16 -0.19
N LEU A 247 17.68 15.96 0.38
CA LEU A 247 17.10 14.64 0.65
C LEU A 247 15.63 14.56 0.24
N VAL A 248 15.18 13.34 -0.05
CA VAL A 248 13.77 13.00 -0.22
C VAL A 248 13.11 12.84 1.15
N ALA A 249 12.27 13.81 1.53
CA ALA A 249 11.61 13.80 2.83
C ALA A 249 10.49 12.77 2.90
N ALA A 250 9.67 12.68 1.84
CA ALA A 250 8.58 11.70 1.75
C ALA A 250 8.29 11.29 0.31
N LEU A 251 7.72 10.09 0.15
CA LEU A 251 7.40 9.50 -1.15
C LEU A 251 5.98 8.95 -1.18
N GLY A 252 5.32 9.10 -2.31
CA GLY A 252 4.08 8.43 -2.68
C GLY A 252 4.19 7.92 -4.12
N VAL A 253 3.24 7.07 -4.49
CA VAL A 253 3.23 6.39 -5.80
C VAL A 253 1.96 6.72 -6.58
N TYR A 254 2.11 6.74 -7.90
CA TYR A 254 1.03 6.72 -8.85
C TYR A 254 0.75 5.28 -9.28
N LEU A 255 -0.48 4.82 -9.07
CA LEU A 255 -0.98 3.50 -9.47
C LEU A 255 -1.94 3.62 -10.63
N ARG A 256 -1.75 2.78 -11.63
CA ARG A 256 -2.60 2.71 -12.82
C ARG A 256 -3.06 1.29 -13.06
N ARG A 257 -4.34 1.15 -13.40
CA ARG A 257 -4.89 -0.11 -13.91
C ARG A 257 -4.39 -0.36 -15.34
N LEU A 258 -3.84 -1.54 -15.59
CA LEU A 258 -3.36 -2.02 -16.89
C LEU A 258 -4.51 -2.55 -17.75
#